data_AF-Q4DV20-F1
#
_entry.id   AF-Q4DV20-F1
#
_cell.length_a   1.000
_cell.length_b   1.000
_cell.length_c   1.000
_cell.angle_alpha   90.00
_cell.angle_beta   90.00
_cell.angle_gamma   90.00
#
_symmetry.space_group_name_H-M   'P 1'
#
loop_
_entity.id
_entity.type
_entity.pdbx_description
1 polymer ?
#
loop_
_entity_poly.entity_id
_entity_poly.type
_entity_poly.pdbx_seq_one_letter_code
_entity_poly.pdbx_strand_id
1 'polypeptide(L)'
;PSFFPALLGELHWGGLRLEGSGDPPGSLLGIGSWCLDGDSLEAKTAVGGKWQANVVAVCAQVLCRRNEVLLKYLGSEIFVSCPAGQSITPKSRYFRGGGKINCPRYEEVCTIAANGSSRVLLLPKDGSDARATAALGRFILTVLAAIAAVVVVPV
;
A
#
# COMPACT_ATOMS: atom_id res chain seq x y z
N PRO A 1 -16.73 3.25 -9.82
CA PRO A 1 -15.35 2.72 -9.88
C PRO A 1 -14.99 2.31 -11.32
N SER A 2 -14.13 3.09 -11.95
CA SER A 2 -13.67 2.88 -13.32
C SER A 2 -13.03 1.49 -13.45
N PHE A 3 -13.74 0.59 -14.13
CA PHE A 3 -13.25 -0.72 -14.53
C PHE A 3 -12.10 -0.52 -15.53
N PHE A 4 -10.85 -0.76 -15.10
CA PHE A 4 -9.79 -1.03 -16.08
C PHE A 4 -9.94 -2.47 -16.53
N PRO A 5 -10.19 -2.72 -17.82
CA PRO A 5 -10.48 -4.05 -18.32
C PRO A 5 -9.25 -4.93 -18.19
N ALA A 6 -9.50 -6.18 -17.81
CA ALA A 6 -8.57 -7.27 -17.95
C ALA A 6 -8.14 -7.40 -19.43
N LEU A 7 -6.97 -6.87 -19.78
CA LEU A 7 -6.23 -7.34 -20.93
C LEU A 7 -5.43 -8.57 -20.48
N LEU A 8 -6.09 -9.72 -20.54
CA LEU A 8 -5.45 -11.02 -20.67
C LEU A 8 -4.51 -10.99 -21.89
N GLY A 9 -3.24 -11.33 -21.71
CA GLY A 9 -2.33 -11.56 -22.85
C GLY A 9 -0.84 -11.46 -22.55
N GLU A 10 -0.30 -12.42 -21.80
CA GLU A 10 1.01 -13.06 -22.03
C GLU A 10 2.16 -12.18 -22.60
N LEU A 11 2.77 -11.32 -21.78
CA LEU A 11 4.16 -10.90 -21.98
C LEU A 11 4.97 -11.09 -20.69
N HIS A 12 5.48 -12.32 -20.63
CA HIS A 12 6.68 -12.79 -19.95
C HIS A 12 7.66 -11.67 -19.50
N TRP A 13 7.79 -11.49 -18.18
CA TRP A 13 8.92 -10.91 -17.44
C TRP A 13 9.46 -9.52 -17.87
N GLY A 14 9.12 -8.51 -17.04
CA GLY A 14 10.05 -7.40 -16.76
C GLY A 14 9.57 -6.03 -17.23
N GLY A 15 8.94 -5.30 -16.31
CA GLY A 15 8.82 -3.84 -16.38
C GLY A 15 7.66 -3.35 -17.23
N LEU A 16 6.57 -2.93 -16.57
CA LEU A 16 5.75 -1.84 -17.09
C LEU A 16 6.65 -0.59 -17.18
N ARG A 17 7.40 -0.43 -18.28
CA ARG A 17 7.73 0.89 -18.79
C ARG A 17 6.49 1.30 -19.57
N LEU A 18 5.58 2.03 -18.93
CA LEU A 18 4.53 2.72 -19.68
C LEU A 18 5.23 3.57 -20.74
N GLU A 19 4.75 3.44 -21.97
CA GLU A 19 5.27 4.10 -23.16
C GLU A 19 5.08 5.62 -23.02
N GLY A 20 6.09 6.26 -22.42
CA GLY A 20 6.18 7.69 -22.09
C GLY A 20 7.56 8.06 -21.52
N SER A 21 8.56 7.27 -21.94
CA SER A 21 10.05 7.28 -21.86
C SER A 21 10.87 8.07 -20.82
N GLY A 22 10.31 8.92 -19.96
CA GLY A 22 11.06 9.66 -18.94
C GLY A 22 10.54 9.44 -17.53
N ASP A 23 11.44 9.35 -16.56
CA ASP A 23 11.03 9.43 -15.15
C ASP A 23 10.41 10.82 -14.92
N PRO A 24 9.31 10.94 -14.15
CA PRO A 24 8.76 12.26 -13.84
C PRO A 24 9.80 13.13 -13.13
N PRO A 25 9.77 14.46 -13.32
CA PRO A 25 10.73 15.37 -12.67
C PRO A 25 10.71 15.19 -11.15
N GLY A 26 11.88 15.22 -10.52
CA GLY A 26 12.00 15.05 -9.07
C GLY A 26 11.68 13.64 -8.53
N SER A 27 11.34 12.69 -9.40
CA SER A 27 10.87 11.38 -8.96
C SER A 27 12.02 10.38 -8.79
N LEU A 28 12.01 9.68 -7.66
CA LEU A 28 12.81 8.49 -7.40
C LEU A 28 11.91 7.27 -7.60
N LEU A 29 12.07 6.60 -8.74
CA LEU A 29 11.33 5.39 -9.06
C LEU A 29 12.09 4.14 -8.57
N GLY A 30 11.34 3.15 -8.08
CA GLY A 30 11.88 1.90 -7.55
C GLY A 30 10.86 1.16 -6.69
N ILE A 31 11.25 0.00 -6.17
CA ILE A 31 10.39 -0.80 -5.28
C ILE A 31 10.00 0.02 -4.05
N GLY A 32 8.71 0.05 -3.73
CA GLY A 32 8.18 0.82 -2.60
C GLY A 32 8.12 2.33 -2.84
N SER A 33 8.26 2.80 -4.08
CA SER A 33 8.08 4.20 -4.41
C SER A 33 6.60 4.53 -4.62
N TRP A 34 6.15 5.61 -4.01
CA TRP A 34 4.80 6.15 -4.14
C TRP A 34 4.86 7.57 -4.66
N CYS A 35 3.88 7.95 -5.48
CA CYS A 35 3.77 9.30 -5.99
C CYS A 35 2.96 10.15 -5.01
N LEU A 36 3.59 11.22 -4.55
CA LEU A 36 3.10 12.12 -3.51
C LEU A 36 2.79 13.47 -4.13
N ASP A 37 1.77 14.12 -3.60
CA ASP A 37 1.36 15.44 -4.09
C ASP A 37 2.43 16.49 -3.77
N GLY A 38 2.61 17.41 -4.70
CA GLY A 38 3.58 18.49 -4.64
C GLY A 38 2.91 19.85 -4.70
N ASP A 39 3.30 20.75 -3.79
CA ASP A 39 2.87 22.14 -3.79
C ASP A 39 3.96 23.02 -4.38
N SER A 40 3.71 23.58 -5.57
CA SER A 40 4.61 24.54 -6.23
C SER A 40 6.06 24.02 -6.39
N LEU A 41 6.23 22.71 -6.65
CA LEU A 41 7.55 22.12 -6.83
C LEU A 41 8.15 22.55 -8.16
N GLU A 42 9.43 22.94 -8.13
CA GLU A 42 10.28 23.02 -9.31
C GLU A 42 11.29 21.88 -9.24
N ALA A 43 11.25 20.97 -10.21
CA ALA A 43 12.08 19.78 -10.18
C ALA A 43 12.64 19.41 -11.56
N LYS A 44 13.69 18.59 -11.56
CA LYS A 44 14.26 17.99 -12.77
C LYS A 44 14.50 16.49 -12.57
N THR A 45 14.65 15.77 -13.67
CA THR A 45 14.90 14.32 -13.66
C THR A 45 16.32 13.97 -13.24
N ALA A 46 16.55 12.71 -12.85
CA ALA A 46 17.86 12.21 -12.41
C ALA A 46 18.90 12.21 -13.55
N VAL A 47 18.48 11.81 -14.75
CA VAL A 47 19.29 11.74 -15.99
C VAL A 47 19.70 13.14 -16.47
N GLY A 48 19.14 14.20 -15.88
CA GLY A 48 19.30 15.56 -16.35
C GLY A 48 18.18 15.95 -17.32
N GLY A 49 17.97 17.25 -17.45
CA GLY A 49 16.85 17.80 -18.20
C GLY A 49 16.58 19.25 -17.83
N LYS A 50 15.55 19.81 -18.45
CA LYS A 50 15.06 21.15 -18.13
C LYS A 50 14.40 21.14 -16.75
N TRP A 51 14.49 22.26 -16.05
CA TRP A 51 13.68 22.50 -14.86
C TRP A 51 12.21 22.58 -15.27
N GLN A 52 11.37 21.86 -14.55
CA GLN A 52 9.92 21.92 -14.71
C GLN A 52 9.35 22.58 -13.46
N ALA A 53 8.62 23.68 -13.67
CA ALA A 53 7.89 24.38 -12.62
C ALA A 53 6.48 23.80 -12.47
N ASN A 54 5.86 24.01 -11.30
CA ASN A 54 4.52 23.53 -10.96
C ASN A 54 4.37 22.01 -11.11
N VAL A 55 5.39 21.25 -10.68
CA VAL A 55 5.29 19.80 -10.59
C VAL A 55 4.28 19.44 -9.50
N VAL A 56 3.14 18.90 -9.92
CA VAL A 56 2.02 18.58 -9.02
C VAL A 56 2.19 17.28 -8.25
N ALA A 57 3.11 16.41 -8.68
CA ALA A 57 3.39 15.15 -8.01
C ALA A 57 4.82 14.70 -8.26
N VAL A 58 5.43 14.08 -7.25
CA VAL A 58 6.75 13.45 -7.33
C VAL A 58 6.74 12.10 -6.65
N CYS A 59 7.45 11.12 -7.22
CA CYS A 59 7.51 9.80 -6.63
C CYS A 59 8.74 9.66 -5.71
N ALA A 60 8.55 9.05 -4.55
CA ALA A 60 9.58 8.88 -3.53
C ALA A 60 9.44 7.49 -2.88
N GLN A 61 10.56 6.91 -2.43
CA GLN A 61 10.52 5.66 -1.68
C GLN A 61 9.89 5.89 -0.31
N VAL A 62 8.93 5.05 0.03
CA VAL A 62 8.23 5.07 1.32
C VAL A 62 8.69 3.90 2.17
N LEU A 63 9.07 4.19 3.40
CA LEU A 63 9.36 3.21 4.44
C LEU A 63 8.41 3.43 5.62
N CYS A 64 7.67 2.40 5.98
CA CYS A 64 6.70 2.44 7.06
C CYS A 64 7.29 1.84 8.34
N ARG A 65 7.30 2.60 9.45
CA ARG A 65 7.83 2.13 10.74
C ARG A 65 6.92 2.55 11.88
N ARG A 66 6.35 1.59 12.64
CA ARG A 66 5.58 1.86 13.88
C ARG A 66 4.59 3.04 13.76
N ASN A 67 3.79 3.08 12.68
CA ASN A 67 2.83 4.15 12.38
C ASN A 67 3.42 5.48 11.85
N GLU A 68 4.72 5.52 11.54
CA GLU A 68 5.38 6.64 10.90
C GLU A 68 5.68 6.35 9.43
N VAL A 69 5.58 7.40 8.60
CA VAL A 69 5.95 7.38 7.19
C VAL A 69 7.30 8.07 7.03
N LEU A 70 8.27 7.32 6.53
CA LEU A 70 9.60 7.81 6.21
C LEU A 70 9.73 7.86 4.70
N LEU A 71 10.23 8.98 4.17
CA LEU A 71 10.37 9.20 2.74
C LEU A 71 11.82 9.32 2.33
N LYS A 72 12.15 8.79 1.15
CA LYS A 72 13.41 9.08 0.47
C LYS A 72 13.10 9.59 -0.93
N TYR A 73 13.27 10.89 -1.11
CA TYR A 73 13.05 11.59 -2.38
C TYR A 73 14.34 11.64 -3.22
N LEU A 74 14.22 12.05 -4.49
CA LEU A 74 15.35 12.10 -5.41
C LEU A 74 16.48 13.01 -4.90
N GLY A 75 17.66 12.42 -4.70
CA GLY A 75 18.85 13.10 -4.18
C GLY A 75 18.92 13.18 -2.66
N SER A 76 17.98 12.60 -1.92
CA SER A 76 18.17 12.33 -0.49
C SER A 76 18.97 11.04 -0.32
N GLU A 77 19.99 11.05 0.55
CA GLU A 77 20.75 9.84 0.90
C GLU A 77 20.03 9.02 1.97
N ILE A 78 19.35 9.70 2.89
CA ILE A 78 18.64 9.13 4.04
C ILE A 78 17.12 9.19 3.87
N PHE A 79 16.42 8.36 4.64
CA PHE A 79 14.98 8.47 4.82
C PHE A 79 14.68 9.60 5.83
N VAL A 80 13.84 10.55 5.44
CA VAL A 80 13.38 11.66 6.27
C VAL A 80 11.99 11.37 6.82
N SER A 81 11.70 11.81 8.04
CA SER A 81 10.35 11.67 8.61
C SER A 81 9.37 12.60 7.90
N CYS A 82 8.20 12.06 7.53
CA CYS A 82 7.10 12.80 6.91
C CYS A 82 5.82 12.60 7.72
N PRO A 83 5.56 13.47 8.71
CA PRO A 83 4.36 13.37 9.54
C PRO A 83 3.08 13.59 8.72
N ALA A 84 2.05 12.77 8.96
CA ALA A 84 0.79 12.85 8.24
C ALA A 84 0.16 14.25 8.28
N GLY A 85 -0.28 14.75 7.13
CA GLY A 85 -0.91 16.08 7.00
C GLY A 85 0.08 17.26 7.06
N GLN A 86 1.38 17.00 7.19
CA GLN A 86 2.41 18.01 7.00
C GLN A 86 2.97 17.97 5.58
N SER A 87 3.88 18.90 5.29
CA SER A 87 4.62 18.90 4.03
C SER A 87 6.10 19.17 4.31
N ILE A 88 6.97 18.56 3.51
CA ILE A 88 8.43 18.73 3.61
C ILE A 88 8.96 19.49 2.40
N THR A 89 9.94 20.37 2.60
CA THR A 89 10.69 20.96 1.48
C THR A 89 11.88 20.07 1.14
N PRO A 90 11.91 19.41 -0.03
CA PRO A 90 13.01 18.54 -0.42
C PRO A 90 14.30 19.36 -0.62
N LYS A 91 15.34 19.01 0.13
CA LYS A 91 16.68 19.60 -0.02
C LYS A 91 17.53 18.67 -0.89
N SER A 92 17.58 18.91 -2.20
CA SER A 92 18.55 18.26 -3.09
C SER A 92 18.82 19.10 -4.34
N ARG A 93 19.84 18.73 -5.10
CA ARG A 93 20.19 19.38 -6.37
C ARG A 93 19.15 19.21 -7.49
N TYR A 94 18.11 18.42 -7.25
CA TYR A 94 17.04 18.12 -8.21
C TYR A 94 15.75 18.92 -7.94
N PHE A 95 15.69 19.67 -6.83
CA PHE A 95 14.56 20.51 -6.45
C PHE A 95 14.99 21.97 -6.25
N ARG A 96 14.14 22.92 -6.63
CA ARG A 96 14.32 24.38 -6.49
C ARG A 96 12.98 25.05 -6.13
N GLY A 97 13.03 26.36 -5.89
CA GLY A 97 11.85 27.20 -5.65
C GLY A 97 11.22 27.09 -4.26
N GLY A 98 11.69 26.17 -3.41
CA GLY A 98 11.15 25.99 -2.05
C GLY A 98 9.77 25.33 -2.00
N GLY A 99 9.34 24.71 -3.10
CA GLY A 99 8.11 23.90 -3.14
C GLY A 99 8.14 22.77 -2.12
N LYS A 100 6.97 22.19 -1.85
CA LYS A 100 6.78 21.20 -0.79
C LYS A 100 6.23 19.89 -1.34
N ILE A 101 6.58 18.79 -0.68
CA ILE A 101 6.00 17.46 -0.89
C ILE A 101 5.05 17.20 0.27
N ASN A 102 3.80 16.88 -0.04
CA ASN A 102 2.77 16.61 0.95
C ASN A 102 2.95 15.20 1.51
N CYS A 103 2.93 15.09 2.84
CA CYS A 103 3.11 13.83 3.54
C CYS A 103 1.80 13.04 3.53
N PRO A 104 1.79 11.81 2.99
CA PRO A 104 0.60 10.97 2.99
C PRO A 104 0.30 10.47 4.40
N ARG A 105 -0.93 10.02 4.61
CA ARG A 105 -1.28 9.32 5.86
C ARG A 105 -0.68 7.91 5.84
N TYR A 106 -0.35 7.38 7.01
CA TYR A 106 0.15 6.01 7.14
C TYR A 106 -0.81 4.99 6.49
N GLU A 107 -2.11 5.19 6.67
CA GLU A 107 -3.15 4.33 6.10
C GLU A 107 -3.21 4.31 4.57
N GLU A 108 -2.72 5.35 3.90
CA GLU A 108 -2.75 5.47 2.44
C GLU A 108 -1.62 4.66 1.76
N VAL A 109 -0.43 4.63 2.38
CA VAL A 109 0.79 4.05 1.77
C VAL A 109 1.34 2.81 2.50
N CYS A 110 0.91 2.56 3.74
CA CYS A 110 1.45 1.48 4.58
C CYS A 110 0.48 0.32 4.84
N THR A 111 -0.81 0.47 4.57
CA THR A 111 -1.80 -0.64 4.67
C THR A 111 -1.84 -1.50 3.42
N ILE A 112 -1.26 -1.01 2.33
CA ILE A 112 -1.11 -1.69 1.05
C ILE A 112 0.38 -1.99 0.88
N ALA A 113 0.74 -3.24 0.65
CA ALA A 113 2.09 -3.63 0.32
C ALA A 113 2.48 -3.08 -1.06
N ALA A 114 3.78 -2.91 -1.31
CA ALA A 114 4.29 -2.36 -2.57
C ALA A 114 3.88 -3.15 -3.83
N ASN A 115 3.41 -4.40 -3.68
CA ASN A 115 2.86 -5.24 -4.75
C ASN A 115 1.33 -5.14 -4.90
N GLY A 116 0.69 -4.19 -4.20
CA GLY A 116 -0.78 -4.03 -4.19
C GLY A 116 -1.52 -4.99 -3.26
N SER A 117 -0.87 -5.99 -2.66
CA SER A 117 -1.51 -6.86 -1.67
C SER A 117 -1.79 -6.08 -0.38
N SER A 118 -2.92 -6.32 0.28
CA SER A 118 -3.19 -5.66 1.56
C SER A 118 -2.24 -6.20 2.64
N ARG A 119 -1.59 -5.31 3.42
CA ARG A 119 -0.85 -5.69 4.65
C ARG A 119 -1.79 -5.88 5.83
N VAL A 120 -3.03 -5.41 5.71
CA VAL A 120 -4.08 -5.85 6.60
C VAL A 120 -4.30 -7.31 6.24
N LEU A 121 -3.80 -8.22 7.09
CA LEU A 121 -4.54 -9.46 7.28
C LEU A 121 -5.95 -8.97 7.60
N LEU A 122 -6.86 -9.11 6.64
CA LEU A 122 -8.25 -9.30 7.01
C LEU A 122 -8.22 -10.61 7.80
N LEU A 123 -7.80 -10.54 9.07
CA LEU A 123 -8.35 -11.40 10.08
C LEU A 123 -9.84 -11.23 9.84
N PRO A 124 -10.54 -12.26 9.35
CA PRO A 124 -11.97 -12.21 9.29
C PRO A 124 -12.37 -11.73 10.68
N LYS A 125 -13.01 -10.57 10.75
CA LYS A 125 -13.62 -10.11 11.98
C LYS A 125 -14.41 -11.32 12.47
N ASP A 126 -14.00 -11.90 13.61
CA ASP A 126 -14.52 -13.17 14.10
C ASP A 126 -16.03 -13.17 13.97
N GLY A 127 -16.53 -14.00 13.05
CA GLY A 127 -17.90 -13.91 12.56
C GLY A 127 -18.25 -14.91 11.49
N SER A 128 -17.31 -15.74 11.01
CA SER A 128 -17.63 -16.83 10.08
C SER A 128 -16.97 -18.16 10.45
N ASP A 129 -16.82 -18.44 11.74
CA ASP A 129 -16.76 -19.80 12.27
C ASP A 129 -18.13 -20.26 12.80
N ALA A 130 -19.21 -19.79 12.14
CA ALA A 130 -20.53 -20.42 12.25
C ALA A 130 -20.50 -21.89 11.77
N ARG A 131 -19.52 -22.28 10.94
CA ARG A 131 -19.35 -23.69 10.51
C ARG A 131 -18.63 -24.56 11.54
N ALA A 132 -17.72 -24.02 12.35
CA ALA A 132 -17.03 -24.78 13.39
C ALA A 132 -17.90 -24.96 14.65
N THR A 133 -18.63 -23.92 15.05
CA THR A 133 -19.62 -24.00 16.14
C THR A 133 -20.80 -24.91 15.79
N ALA A 134 -21.24 -24.93 14.53
CA ALA A 134 -22.24 -25.90 14.07
C ALA A 134 -21.75 -27.37 14.14
N ALA A 135 -20.45 -27.61 13.93
CA ALA A 135 -19.87 -28.95 14.00
C ALA A 135 -19.86 -29.47 15.46
N LEU A 136 -19.45 -28.64 16.42
CA LEU A 136 -19.49 -28.99 17.85
C LEU A 136 -20.93 -29.13 18.35
N GLY A 137 -21.83 -28.23 17.94
CA GLY A 137 -23.25 -28.30 18.31
C GLY A 137 -23.94 -29.58 17.82
N ARG A 138 -23.65 -30.01 16.57
CA ARG A 138 -24.14 -31.30 16.05
C ARG A 138 -23.58 -32.48 16.82
N PHE A 139 -22.29 -32.48 17.15
CA PHE A 139 -21.66 -33.56 17.93
C PHE A 139 -22.27 -33.69 19.33
N ILE A 140 -22.52 -32.57 20.01
CA ILE A 140 -23.14 -32.58 21.34
C ILE A 140 -24.58 -33.10 21.27
N LEU A 141 -25.37 -32.65 20.29
CA LEU A 141 -26.75 -33.12 20.08
C LEU A 141 -26.83 -34.62 19.77
N THR A 142 -25.91 -35.16 18.95
CA THR A 142 -25.91 -36.60 18.64
C THR A 142 -25.51 -37.45 19.84
N VAL A 143 -24.54 -37.01 20.64
CA VAL A 143 -24.13 -37.71 21.87
C VAL A 143 -25.28 -37.73 22.89
N LEU A 144 -25.96 -36.60 23.10
CA LEU A 144 -27.12 -36.54 24.01
C LEU A 144 -28.27 -37.45 23.56
N ALA A 145 -28.56 -37.50 22.26
CA ALA A 145 -29.60 -38.38 21.71
C ALA A 145 -29.25 -39.87 21.88
N ALA A 146 -27.97 -40.24 21.71
CA ALA A 146 -27.51 -41.62 21.91
C ALA A 146 -27.62 -42.04 23.39
N ILE A 147 -27.23 -41.16 24.32
CA ILE A 147 -27.39 -41.43 25.77
C ILE A 147 -28.87 -41.61 26.10
N ALA A 148 -29.74 -40.71 25.63
CA ALA A 148 -31.19 -40.80 25.87
C ALA A 148 -31.78 -42.12 25.36
N ALA A 149 -31.35 -42.61 24.20
CA ALA A 149 -31.81 -43.88 23.64
C ALA A 149 -31.43 -45.11 24.50
N VAL A 150 -30.26 -45.10 25.15
CA VAL A 150 -29.82 -46.22 26.01
C VAL A 150 -30.63 -46.29 27.30
N VAL A 151 -31.05 -45.14 27.87
CA VAL A 151 -31.83 -45.14 29.13
C VAL A 151 -33.30 -45.51 28.94
N VAL A 152 -33.86 -45.35 27.74
CA VAL A 152 -35.27 -45.68 27.45
C VAL A 152 -35.49 -47.09 26.92
N VAL A 153 -34.43 -47.84 26.60
CA VAL A 153 -34.59 -49.28 26.32
C VAL A 153 -34.59 -50.00 27.68
N PRO A 154 -35.75 -50.50 28.15
CA PRO A 154 -35.76 -51.40 29.29
C PRO A 154 -34.93 -52.63 28.92
N VAL A 155 -33.98 -52.97 29.80
CA VAL A 155 -33.30 -54.26 29.80
C VAL A 155 -34.33 -55.39 29.78
#